data_AF-A0A533T7Q5-F1
#
_entry.id   AF-A0A533T7Q5-F1
#
_cell.length_a   1.000
_cell.length_b   1.000
_cell.length_c   1.000
_cell.angle_alpha   90.00
_cell.angle_beta   90.00
_cell.angle_gamma   90.00
#
_symmetry.space_group_name_H-M   'P 1'
#
loop_
_entity.id
_entity.type
_entity.pdbx_description
1 polymer ?
#
loop_
_entity_poly.entity_id
_entity_poly.type
_entity_poly.pdbx_seq_one_letter_code
_entity_poly.pdbx_strand_id
1 'polypeptide(L)'
;MFDLAFLLAPIFALFLLGILLRKAFILAPQSADILFKLVYYLTLPALLLSVLPFVVITARMFVIPLISFLVILISLITAKVTGKALGMLKPTYAVLVSGSIIMNLGFIMPFVQSFYGDDGLARLFLFDIPNGLSTYTIAYFFACRHTGKPDKPIYKKIMTSPPLLALIGGLLMNKLALCPDSISMAILHTVSKLTIPLILLGLGASFSIAKINL
;
A
#
# COMPACT_ATOMS: atom_id res chain seq x y z
N MET A 1 5.82 -27.86 8.76
CA MET A 1 5.36 -26.95 9.85
C MET A 1 6.43 -25.94 10.25
N PHE A 2 7.72 -26.32 10.31
CA PHE A 2 8.82 -25.38 10.56
C PHE A 2 8.99 -24.29 9.47
N ASP A 3 8.58 -24.57 8.23
CA ASP A 3 8.76 -23.64 7.10
C ASP A 3 7.95 -22.34 7.24
N LEU A 4 6.69 -22.43 7.69
CA LEU A 4 5.84 -21.25 7.86
C LEU A 4 6.37 -20.33 8.97
N ALA A 5 6.80 -20.93 10.09
CA ALA A 5 7.35 -20.20 11.21
C ALA A 5 8.64 -19.47 10.82
N PHE A 6 9.52 -20.13 10.08
CA PHE A 6 10.76 -19.53 9.58
C PHE A 6 10.51 -18.37 8.61
N LEU A 7 9.51 -18.51 7.73
CA LEU A 7 9.16 -17.53 6.72
C LEU A 7 8.46 -16.28 7.29
N LEU A 8 7.70 -16.45 8.38
CA LEU A 8 7.00 -15.36 9.05
C LEU A 8 7.77 -14.74 10.21
N ALA A 9 8.75 -15.46 10.79
CA ALA A 9 9.53 -14.97 11.93
C ALA A 9 10.15 -13.58 11.71
N PRO A 10 10.77 -13.26 10.55
CA PRO A 10 11.32 -11.92 10.32
C PRO A 10 10.24 -10.83 10.33
N ILE A 11 9.05 -11.13 9.79
CA ILE A 11 7.92 -10.20 9.71
C ILE A 11 7.48 -9.82 11.13
N PHE A 12 7.21 -10.83 11.96
CA PHE A 12 6.80 -10.61 13.35
C PHE A 12 7.91 -10.02 14.20
N ALA A 13 9.17 -10.42 14.00
CA ALA A 13 10.31 -9.87 14.73
C ALA A 13 10.47 -8.37 14.48
N LEU A 14 10.41 -7.92 13.23
CA LEU A 14 10.50 -6.49 12.88
C LEU A 14 9.29 -5.69 13.36
N PHE A 15 8.09 -6.27 13.28
CA PHE A 15 6.89 -5.65 13.84
C PHE A 15 6.98 -5.47 15.37
N LEU A 16 7.37 -6.53 16.09
CA LEU A 16 7.59 -6.48 17.54
C LEU A 16 8.72 -5.51 17.89
N LEU A 17 9.78 -5.45 17.10
CA LEU A 17 10.86 -4.48 17.27
C LEU A 17 10.32 -3.04 17.16
N GLY A 18 9.42 -2.76 16.21
CA GLY A 18 8.75 -1.46 16.13
C GLY A 18 7.98 -1.09 17.40
N ILE A 19 7.28 -2.05 18.00
CA ILE A 19 6.59 -1.87 19.30
C ILE A 19 7.59 -1.58 20.42
N LEU A 20 8.68 -2.36 20.50
CA LEU A 20 9.71 -2.20 21.52
C LEU A 20 10.40 -0.85 21.42
N LEU A 21 10.74 -0.40 20.20
CA LEU A 21 11.37 0.90 19.97
C LEU A 21 10.45 2.07 20.36
N ARG A 22 9.13 1.95 20.13
CA ARG A 22 8.16 2.92 20.64
C ARG A 22 8.09 2.91 22.18
N LYS A 23 8.05 1.72 22.79
CA LYS A 23 8.01 1.61 24.26
C LYS A 23 9.29 2.13 24.93
N ALA A 24 10.43 2.00 24.26
CA ALA A 24 11.71 2.55 24.70
C ALA A 24 11.85 4.06 24.44
N PHE A 25 10.81 4.73 23.95
CA PHE A 25 10.80 6.15 23.56
C PHE A 25 11.83 6.53 22.48
N ILE A 26 12.40 5.56 21.77
CA ILE A 26 13.30 5.78 20.63
C ILE A 26 12.51 6.27 19.41
N LEU A 27 11.33 5.68 19.19
CA LEU A 27 10.37 6.15 18.18
C LEU A 27 9.25 6.92 18.88
N ALA A 28 9.18 8.22 18.61
CA ALA A 28 8.06 9.04 19.03
C ALA A 28 6.77 8.61 18.31
N PRO A 29 5.57 8.97 18.82
CA PRO A 29 4.31 8.64 18.14
C PRO A 29 4.24 9.11 16.69
N GLN A 30 4.88 10.25 16.38
CA GLN A 30 4.94 10.83 15.03
C GLN A 30 5.99 10.14 14.13
N SER A 31 6.90 9.35 14.70
CA SER A 31 7.97 8.70 13.94
C SER A 31 7.42 7.67 12.95
N ALA A 32 6.29 7.01 13.25
CA ALA A 32 5.65 6.09 12.32
C ALA A 32 5.24 6.78 11.01
N ASP A 33 4.70 7.99 11.08
CA ASP A 33 4.34 8.78 9.90
C ASP A 33 5.57 9.15 9.07
N ILE A 34 6.71 9.40 9.72
CA ILE A 34 7.99 9.67 9.03
C ILE A 34 8.47 8.41 8.30
N LEU A 35 8.41 7.24 8.94
CA LEU A 35 8.76 5.97 8.32
C LEU A 35 7.89 5.69 7.08
N PHE A 36 6.57 5.86 7.19
CA PHE A 36 5.66 5.67 6.05
C PHE A 36 5.86 6.71 4.95
N LYS A 37 6.22 7.97 5.28
CA LYS A 37 6.62 8.96 4.28
C LYS A 37 7.88 8.54 3.55
N LEU A 38 8.90 8.04 4.27
CA LEU A 38 10.13 7.57 3.66
C LEU A 38 9.86 6.38 2.73
N VAL A 39 8.97 5.47 3.13
CA VAL A 39 8.47 4.40 2.27
C VAL A 39 7.82 4.97 1.02
N TYR A 40 6.84 5.86 1.17
CA TYR A 40 6.04 6.38 0.06
C TYR A 40 6.87 7.21 -0.95
N TYR A 41 7.77 8.05 -0.47
CA TYR A 41 8.52 8.99 -1.33
C TYR A 41 9.82 8.42 -1.89
N LEU A 42 10.43 7.41 -1.24
CA LEU A 42 11.76 6.93 -1.59
C LEU A 42 11.82 5.43 -1.83
N THR A 43 11.52 4.61 -0.82
CA THR A 43 11.86 3.18 -0.90
C THR A 43 10.86 2.37 -1.73
N LEU A 44 9.57 2.70 -1.67
CA LEU A 44 8.55 2.04 -2.49
C LEU A 44 8.71 2.37 -3.99
N PRO A 45 8.95 3.63 -4.40
CA PRO A 45 9.37 3.94 -5.78
C PRO A 45 10.60 3.15 -6.22
N ALA A 46 11.64 3.06 -5.37
CA ALA A 46 12.83 2.29 -5.67
C ALA A 46 12.53 0.78 -5.84
N LEU A 47 11.64 0.23 -5.00
CA LEU A 47 11.19 -1.17 -5.09
C LEU A 47 10.43 -1.46 -6.38
N LEU A 48 9.52 -0.58 -6.79
CA LEU A 48 8.81 -0.70 -8.05
C LEU A 48 9.78 -0.72 -9.24
N LEU A 49 10.76 0.18 -9.25
CA LEU A 49 11.78 0.26 -10.31
C LEU A 49 12.82 -0.86 -10.24
N SER A 50 13.05 -1.49 -9.09
CA SER A 50 13.95 -2.64 -8.98
C SER A 50 13.28 -3.95 -9.40
N VAL A 51 11.95 -4.04 -9.31
CA VAL A 51 11.19 -5.28 -9.58
C VAL A 51 10.57 -5.26 -10.98
N LEU A 52 9.75 -4.26 -11.30
CA LEU A 52 8.90 -4.28 -12.50
C LEU A 52 9.66 -4.40 -13.83
N PRO A 53 10.85 -3.80 -14.04
CA PRO A 53 11.59 -3.95 -15.29
C PRO A 53 11.98 -5.40 -15.62
N PHE A 54 12.13 -6.27 -14.62
CA PHE A 54 12.70 -7.62 -14.79
C PHE A 54 11.66 -8.75 -14.75
N VAL A 55 10.42 -8.45 -14.37
CA VAL A 55 9.36 -9.45 -14.25
C VAL A 55 8.79 -9.80 -15.62
N VAL A 56 8.50 -11.09 -15.84
CA VAL A 56 7.86 -11.56 -17.07
C VAL A 56 6.38 -11.19 -17.05
N ILE A 57 6.04 -10.05 -17.63
CA ILE A 57 4.65 -9.60 -17.72
C ILE A 57 3.93 -10.37 -18.83
N THR A 58 3.11 -11.33 -18.44
CA THR A 58 2.22 -12.04 -19.37
C THR A 58 0.87 -11.34 -19.48
N ALA A 59 0.19 -11.48 -20.63
CA ALA A 59 -1.15 -10.92 -20.82
C ALA A 59 -2.16 -11.35 -19.74
N ARG A 60 -1.96 -12.55 -19.15
CA ARG A 60 -2.79 -13.06 -18.04
C ARG A 60 -2.65 -12.23 -16.76
N MET A 61 -1.55 -11.51 -16.55
CA MET A 61 -1.38 -10.67 -15.36
C MET A 61 -2.29 -9.44 -15.37
N PHE A 62 -2.77 -8.99 -16.53
CA PHE A 62 -3.75 -7.89 -16.63
C PHE A 62 -5.15 -8.29 -16.14
N VAL A 63 -5.41 -9.58 -15.93
CA VAL A 63 -6.61 -10.05 -15.23
C VAL A 63 -6.59 -9.62 -13.75
N ILE A 64 -5.40 -9.43 -13.16
CA ILE A 64 -5.26 -9.08 -11.73
C ILE A 64 -5.83 -7.68 -11.43
N PRO A 65 -5.48 -6.60 -12.18
CA PRO A 65 -6.16 -5.32 -12.05
C PRO A 65 -7.69 -5.42 -12.24
N LEU A 66 -8.17 -6.24 -13.18
CA LEU A 66 -9.62 -6.41 -13.36
C LEU A 66 -10.28 -7.04 -12.13
N ILE A 67 -9.66 -8.06 -11.53
CA ILE A 67 -10.12 -8.67 -10.28
C ILE A 67 -10.12 -7.64 -9.14
N SER A 68 -9.05 -6.86 -8.98
CA SER A 68 -8.97 -5.79 -7.98
C SER A 68 -10.12 -4.79 -8.12
N PHE A 69 -10.40 -4.35 -9.36
CA PHE A 69 -11.52 -3.46 -9.64
C PHE A 69 -12.87 -4.08 -9.26
N LEU A 70 -13.09 -5.36 -9.58
CA LEU A 70 -14.32 -6.07 -9.20
C LEU A 70 -14.48 -6.18 -7.67
N VAL A 71 -13.40 -6.49 -6.94
CA VAL A 71 -13.41 -6.56 -5.47
C VAL A 71 -13.80 -5.20 -4.88
N ILE A 72 -13.24 -4.11 -5.40
CA ILE A 72 -13.58 -2.75 -4.98
C ILE A 72 -15.05 -2.43 -5.29
N LEU A 73 -15.53 -2.78 -6.49
CA LEU A 73 -16.90 -2.53 -6.90
C LEU A 73 -17.90 -3.28 -6.01
N ILE A 74 -17.65 -4.57 -5.73
CA ILE A 74 -18.49 -5.38 -4.85
C ILE A 74 -18.48 -4.81 -3.42
N SER A 75 -17.31 -4.44 -2.91
CA SER A 75 -17.18 -3.83 -1.57
C SER A 75 -17.91 -2.49 -1.47
N LEU A 76 -17.85 -1.68 -2.52
CA LEU A 76 -18.57 -0.41 -2.62
C LEU A 76 -20.09 -0.62 -2.62
N ILE A 77 -20.59 -1.54 -3.46
CA ILE A 77 -22.02 -1.83 -3.55
C ILE A 77 -22.53 -2.35 -2.20
N THR A 78 -21.82 -3.32 -1.62
CA THR A 78 -22.19 -3.91 -0.33
C THR A 78 -22.24 -2.85 0.76
N ALA A 79 -21.20 -2.02 0.90
CA ALA A 79 -21.18 -0.95 1.90
C ALA A 79 -22.31 0.08 1.71
N LYS A 80 -22.62 0.45 0.46
CA LYS A 80 -23.74 1.37 0.17
C LYS A 80 -25.09 0.75 0.53
N VAL A 81 -25.32 -0.52 0.17
CA VAL A 81 -26.56 -1.24 0.48
C VAL A 81 -26.73 -1.37 1.98
N THR A 82 -25.72 -1.86 2.69
CA THR A 82 -25.74 -2.02 4.15
C THR A 82 -25.93 -0.68 4.86
N GLY A 83 -25.19 0.37 4.46
CA GLY A 83 -25.31 1.68 5.09
C GLY A 83 -26.69 2.32 4.92
N LYS A 84 -27.34 2.10 3.77
CA LYS A 84 -28.73 2.54 3.54
C LYS A 84 -29.74 1.69 4.31
N ALA A 85 -29.59 0.36 4.29
CA ALA A 85 -30.49 -0.55 4.99
C ALA A 85 -30.50 -0.33 6.51
N LEU A 86 -29.36 0.07 7.08
CA LEU A 86 -29.22 0.41 8.50
C LEU A 86 -29.60 1.86 8.84
N GLY A 87 -30.04 2.67 7.86
CA GLY A 87 -30.44 4.06 8.09
C GLY A 87 -29.32 4.94 8.66
N MET A 88 -28.06 4.67 8.31
CA MET A 88 -26.91 5.35 8.92
C MET A 88 -26.93 6.86 8.68
N LEU A 89 -26.52 7.61 9.70
CA LEU A 89 -26.27 9.05 9.58
C LEU A 89 -25.23 9.32 8.49
N LYS A 90 -25.40 10.43 7.77
CA LYS A 90 -24.52 10.86 6.66
C LYS A 90 -23.00 10.74 6.94
N PRO A 91 -22.46 11.21 8.08
CA PRO A 91 -21.02 11.07 8.36
C PRO A 91 -20.59 9.60 8.51
N THR A 92 -21.36 8.79 9.23
CA THR A 92 -21.08 7.36 9.43
C THR A 92 -21.15 6.59 8.11
N TYR A 93 -22.14 6.89 7.29
CA TYR A 93 -22.28 6.31 5.95
C TYR A 93 -21.08 6.64 5.06
N ALA A 94 -20.61 7.89 5.07
CA ALA A 94 -19.44 8.30 4.29
C ALA A 94 -18.17 7.56 4.73
N VAL A 95 -17.97 7.38 6.03
CA VAL A 95 -16.84 6.61 6.58
C VAL A 95 -16.94 5.13 6.18
N LEU A 96 -18.11 4.50 6.29
CA LEU A 96 -18.32 3.11 5.89
C LEU A 96 -17.96 2.89 4.41
N VAL A 97 -18.52 3.72 3.52
CA VAL A 97 -18.33 3.59 2.06
C VAL A 97 -16.92 3.91 1.62
N SER A 98 -16.27 4.92 2.22
CA SER A 98 -14.88 5.28 1.89
C SER A 98 -13.88 4.28 2.46
N GLY A 99 -14.11 3.79 3.68
CA GLY A 99 -13.24 2.82 4.34
C GLY A 99 -13.33 1.42 3.72
N SER A 100 -14.50 0.99 3.24
CA SER A 100 -14.69 -0.37 2.71
C SER A 100 -13.97 -0.64 1.39
N ILE A 101 -13.57 0.41 0.67
CA ILE A 101 -12.93 0.30 -0.65
C ILE A 101 -11.41 0.48 -0.61
N ILE A 102 -10.85 0.92 0.52
CA ILE A 102 -9.40 1.13 0.66
C ILE A 102 -8.78 -0.13 1.23
N MET A 103 -8.08 -0.89 0.39
CA MET A 103 -7.33 -2.06 0.83
C MET A 103 -5.92 -1.65 1.28
N ASN A 104 -5.52 -2.10 2.47
CA ASN A 104 -4.18 -1.84 3.00
C ASN A 104 -3.17 -2.84 2.44
N LEU A 105 -2.77 -2.65 1.19
CA LEU A 105 -1.80 -3.53 0.54
C LEU A 105 -0.38 -3.38 1.10
N GLY A 106 -0.05 -2.23 1.69
CA GLY A 106 1.21 -2.03 2.41
C GLY A 106 1.38 -3.01 3.57
N PHE A 107 0.30 -3.31 4.32
CA PHE A 107 0.30 -4.33 5.36
C PHE A 107 0.50 -5.75 4.82
N ILE A 108 -0.07 -6.05 3.65
CA ILE A 108 0.00 -7.37 3.02
C ILE A 108 1.36 -7.62 2.36
N MET A 109 2.05 -6.56 1.92
CA MET A 109 3.29 -6.61 1.15
C MET A 109 4.40 -7.48 1.76
N PRO A 110 4.73 -7.39 3.08
CA PRO A 110 5.77 -8.25 3.67
C PRO A 110 5.46 -9.74 3.57
N PHE A 111 4.18 -10.11 3.69
CA PHE A 111 3.74 -11.49 3.56
C PHE A 111 3.87 -11.95 2.11
N VAL A 112 3.41 -11.14 1.15
CA VAL A 112 3.52 -11.47 -0.27
C VAL A 112 4.97 -11.65 -0.69
N GLN A 113 5.87 -10.74 -0.27
CA GLN A 113 7.30 -10.91 -0.57
C GLN A 113 7.85 -12.19 0.03
N SER A 114 7.47 -12.51 1.27
CA SER A 114 7.99 -13.69 1.96
C SER A 114 7.54 -14.99 1.28
N PHE A 115 6.27 -15.09 0.88
CA PHE A 115 5.71 -16.31 0.27
C PHE A 115 5.97 -16.45 -1.23
N TYR A 116 6.01 -15.34 -1.97
CA TYR A 116 5.95 -15.33 -3.42
C TYR A 116 7.08 -14.52 -4.08
N GLY A 117 7.97 -13.90 -3.30
CA GLY A 117 9.07 -13.09 -3.79
C GLY A 117 8.65 -11.95 -4.71
N ASP A 118 9.57 -11.55 -5.58
CA ASP A 118 9.41 -10.38 -6.46
C ASP A 118 8.27 -10.57 -7.49
N ASP A 119 8.01 -11.80 -7.94
CA ASP A 119 6.85 -12.11 -8.79
C ASP A 119 5.53 -11.86 -8.06
N GLY A 120 5.47 -12.21 -6.77
CA GLY A 120 4.35 -11.89 -5.90
C GLY A 120 4.15 -10.38 -5.75
N LEU A 121 5.24 -9.64 -5.53
CA LEU A 121 5.18 -8.18 -5.44
C LEU A 121 4.70 -7.54 -6.73
N ALA A 122 5.17 -7.99 -7.90
CA ALA A 122 4.69 -7.47 -9.18
C ALA A 122 3.18 -7.67 -9.34
N ARG A 123 2.65 -8.84 -8.97
CA ARG A 123 1.21 -9.09 -8.93
C ARG A 123 0.48 -8.17 -7.96
N LEU A 124 1.05 -7.95 -6.77
CA LEU A 124 0.49 -7.04 -5.77
C LEU A 124 0.47 -5.59 -6.27
N PHE A 125 1.52 -5.13 -6.96
CA PHE A 125 1.59 -3.79 -7.54
C PHE A 125 0.56 -3.60 -8.66
N LEU A 126 0.37 -4.60 -9.52
CA LEU A 126 -0.70 -4.58 -10.52
C LEU A 126 -2.09 -4.55 -9.87
N PHE A 127 -2.27 -5.31 -8.78
CA PHE A 127 -3.50 -5.29 -7.99
C PHE A 127 -3.73 -3.92 -7.32
N ASP A 128 -2.68 -3.18 -6.98
CA ASP A 128 -2.79 -1.87 -6.33
C ASP A 128 -3.23 -0.75 -7.29
N ILE A 129 -3.11 -0.91 -8.61
CA ILE A 129 -3.45 0.15 -9.57
C ILE A 129 -4.91 0.63 -9.40
N PRO A 130 -5.94 -0.25 -9.43
CA PRO A 130 -7.32 0.18 -9.21
C PRO A 130 -7.59 0.60 -7.76
N ASN A 131 -6.90 0.01 -6.79
CA ASN A 131 -7.01 0.32 -5.37
C ASN A 131 -6.56 1.76 -5.06
N GLY A 132 -5.37 2.13 -5.53
CA GLY A 132 -4.84 3.49 -5.45
C GLY A 132 -5.77 4.48 -6.15
N LEU A 133 -6.20 4.18 -7.39
CA LEU A 133 -7.11 5.05 -8.13
C LEU A 133 -8.44 5.27 -7.39
N SER A 134 -9.03 4.21 -6.83
CA SER A 134 -10.29 4.27 -6.08
C SER A 134 -10.14 5.05 -4.77
N THR A 135 -9.01 4.91 -4.09
CA THR A 135 -8.67 5.66 -2.87
C THR A 135 -8.59 7.15 -3.16
N TYR A 136 -7.87 7.55 -4.21
CA TYR A 136 -7.72 8.98 -4.54
C TYR A 136 -8.96 9.60 -5.17
N THR A 137 -9.81 8.83 -5.85
CA THR A 137 -11.01 9.36 -6.53
C THR A 137 -12.27 9.22 -5.66
N ILE A 138 -12.70 7.99 -5.39
CA ILE A 138 -13.98 7.68 -4.76
C ILE A 138 -13.93 8.00 -3.26
N ALA A 139 -12.93 7.50 -2.53
CA ALA A 139 -12.86 7.74 -1.08
C ALA A 139 -12.65 9.23 -0.77
N TYR A 140 -11.79 9.91 -1.53
CA TYR A 140 -11.62 11.35 -1.41
C TYR A 140 -12.90 12.13 -1.74
N PHE A 141 -13.63 11.77 -2.81
CA PHE A 141 -14.90 12.40 -3.15
C PHE A 141 -15.91 12.30 -2.00
N PHE A 142 -16.05 11.12 -1.40
CA PHE A 142 -16.92 10.95 -0.23
C PHE A 142 -16.42 11.76 0.97
N ALA A 143 -15.11 11.85 1.22
CA ALA A 143 -14.56 12.65 2.31
C ALA A 143 -14.77 14.16 2.10
N CYS A 144 -14.53 14.69 0.90
CA CYS A 144 -14.66 16.12 0.60
C CYS A 144 -16.11 16.59 0.51
N ARG A 145 -16.99 15.79 -0.11
CA ARG A 145 -18.41 16.14 -0.24
C ARG A 145 -19.12 16.26 1.13
N HIS A 146 -18.61 15.57 2.15
CA HIS A 146 -19.17 15.63 3.50
C HIS A 146 -18.42 16.61 4.43
N THR A 147 -17.24 17.12 4.04
CA THR A 147 -16.45 18.08 4.84
C THR A 147 -16.46 19.51 4.28
N GLY A 148 -17.07 19.76 3.11
CA GLY A 148 -17.34 21.11 2.58
C GLY A 148 -16.12 21.89 2.10
N LYS A 149 -14.95 21.25 1.92
CA LYS A 149 -13.70 21.90 1.48
C LYS A 149 -13.55 21.87 -0.06
N PRO A 150 -13.00 22.93 -0.67
CA PRO A 150 -12.90 23.06 -2.12
C PRO A 150 -11.99 22.02 -2.78
N ASP A 151 -12.39 21.60 -3.99
CA ASP A 151 -11.70 20.68 -4.89
C ASP A 151 -10.35 21.27 -5.34
N LYS A 152 -9.27 21.01 -4.60
CA LYS A 152 -7.94 21.06 -5.22
C LYS A 152 -7.89 19.99 -6.32
N PRO A 153 -7.14 20.20 -7.42
CA PRO A 153 -7.06 19.22 -8.51
C PRO A 153 -6.40 17.93 -8.02
N ILE A 154 -7.21 16.98 -7.54
CA ILE A 154 -6.81 15.65 -7.08
C ILE A 154 -6.07 14.92 -8.20
N TYR A 155 -6.51 15.12 -9.44
CA TYR A 155 -5.85 14.58 -10.63
C TYR A 155 -4.36 14.92 -10.65
N LYS A 156 -3.99 16.15 -10.25
CA LYS A 156 -2.58 16.56 -10.19
C LYS A 156 -1.83 15.77 -9.13
N LYS A 157 -2.41 15.56 -7.93
CA LYS A 157 -1.80 14.75 -6.86
C LYS A 157 -1.65 13.28 -7.24
N ILE A 158 -2.63 12.72 -7.95
CA ILE A 158 -2.57 11.34 -8.46
C ILE A 158 -1.42 11.24 -9.47
N MET A 159 -1.40 12.11 -10.47
CA MET A 159 -0.40 12.09 -11.54
C MET A 159 1.02 12.40 -11.04
N THR A 160 1.18 13.13 -9.92
CA THR A 160 2.49 13.39 -9.31
C THR A 160 2.82 12.44 -8.16
N SER A 161 2.08 11.35 -7.97
CA SER A 161 2.36 10.37 -6.93
C SER A 161 3.65 9.60 -7.25
N PRO A 162 4.70 9.65 -6.41
CA PRO A 162 5.97 8.98 -6.69
C PRO A 162 5.81 7.46 -6.92
N PRO A 163 5.04 6.70 -6.12
CA PRO A 163 4.78 5.29 -6.39
C PRO A 163 4.08 5.06 -7.74
N LEU A 164 3.11 5.91 -8.11
CA LEU A 164 2.41 5.75 -9.40
C LEU A 164 3.35 6.00 -10.58
N LEU A 165 4.18 7.04 -10.49
CA LEU A 165 5.18 7.36 -11.52
C LEU A 165 6.22 6.25 -11.66
N ALA A 166 6.70 5.71 -10.54
CA ALA A 166 7.62 4.58 -10.51
C ALA A 166 7.01 3.30 -11.08
N LEU A 167 5.73 3.04 -10.79
CA LEU A 167 4.98 1.91 -11.36
C LEU A 167 4.88 2.04 -12.88
N ILE A 168 4.43 3.20 -13.38
CA ILE A 168 4.33 3.45 -14.83
C ILE A 168 5.72 3.37 -15.48
N GLY A 169 6.73 3.98 -14.87
CA GLY A 169 8.12 3.93 -15.33
C GLY A 169 8.64 2.50 -15.43
N GLY A 170 8.47 1.70 -14.38
CA GLY A 170 8.91 0.31 -14.35
C GLY A 170 8.22 -0.57 -15.40
N LEU A 171 6.92 -0.38 -15.62
CA LEU A 171 6.18 -1.07 -16.69
C LEU A 171 6.62 -0.65 -18.09
N LEU A 172 6.89 0.65 -18.30
CA LEU A 172 7.40 1.15 -19.58
C LEU A 172 8.81 0.62 -19.86
N MET A 173 9.67 0.58 -18.84
CA MET A 173 11.01 0.01 -18.95
C MET A 173 10.96 -1.47 -19.31
N ASN A 174 10.09 -2.24 -18.67
CA ASN A 174 9.86 -3.65 -19.01
C ASN A 174 9.42 -3.81 -20.48
N LYS A 175 8.43 -3.02 -20.92
CA LYS A 175 7.91 -3.07 -22.30
C LYS A 175 8.96 -2.71 -23.35
N LEU A 176 9.81 -1.73 -23.04
CA LEU A 176 10.87 -1.24 -23.94
C LEU A 176 12.19 -2.03 -23.79
N ALA A 177 12.22 -3.06 -22.93
CA ALA A 177 13.43 -3.80 -22.56
C ALA A 177 14.58 -2.87 -22.10
N LEU A 178 14.25 -1.74 -21.46
CA LEU A 178 15.22 -0.81 -20.91
C LEU A 178 15.64 -1.27 -19.52
N CYS A 179 16.92 -1.58 -19.38
CA CYS A 179 17.53 -1.88 -18.08
C CYS A 179 18.30 -0.65 -17.59
N PRO A 180 18.18 -0.24 -16.32
CA PRO A 180 19.10 0.73 -15.74
C PRO A 180 20.52 0.19 -15.78
N ASP A 181 21.50 1.10 -15.81
CA ASP A 181 22.90 0.74 -15.66
C ASP A 181 23.17 0.06 -14.30
N SER A 182 24.30 -0.64 -14.21
CA SER A 182 24.65 -1.46 -13.06
C SER A 182 24.69 -0.68 -11.74
N ILE A 183 25.12 0.59 -11.77
CA ILE A 183 25.21 1.43 -10.58
C ILE A 183 23.82 1.85 -10.13
N SER A 184 22.99 2.36 -11.06
CA SER A 184 21.60 2.71 -10.76
C SER A 184 20.81 1.52 -10.19
N MET A 185 21.00 0.32 -10.76
CA MET A 185 20.37 -0.89 -10.25
C MET A 185 20.82 -1.26 -8.84
N ALA A 186 22.12 -1.17 -8.55
CA ALA A 186 22.65 -1.45 -7.21
C ALA A 186 22.07 -0.49 -6.16
N ILE A 187 21.93 0.80 -6.51
CA ILE A 187 21.31 1.81 -5.66
C ILE A 187 19.83 1.47 -5.45
N LEU A 188 19.07 1.24 -6.52
CA LEU A 188 17.65 0.90 -6.45
C LEU A 188 17.40 -0.32 -5.56
N HIS A 189 18.19 -1.39 -5.74
CA HIS A 189 18.05 -2.61 -4.95
C HIS A 189 18.45 -2.41 -3.48
N THR A 190 19.45 -1.59 -3.19
CA THR A 190 19.85 -1.28 -1.81
C THR A 190 18.75 -0.49 -1.09
N VAL A 191 18.18 0.51 -1.76
CA VAL A 191 17.10 1.33 -1.21
C VAL A 191 15.80 0.54 -1.10
N SER A 192 15.48 -0.33 -2.08
CA SER A 192 14.23 -1.10 -2.09
C SER A 192 14.13 -2.08 -0.94
N LYS A 193 15.24 -2.69 -0.51
CA LYS A 193 15.33 -3.60 0.64
C LYS A 193 14.88 -2.96 1.96
N LEU A 194 14.89 -1.64 2.07
CA LEU A 194 14.41 -0.93 3.26
C LEU A 194 12.88 -0.87 3.34
N THR A 195 12.16 -1.07 2.22
CA THR A 195 10.70 -0.89 2.16
C THR A 195 9.96 -1.75 3.18
N ILE A 196 10.20 -3.06 3.20
CA ILE A 196 9.51 -3.99 4.10
C ILE A 196 9.88 -3.74 5.56
N PRO A 197 11.17 -3.62 5.94
CA PRO A 197 11.55 -3.26 7.30
C PRO A 197 10.90 -1.97 7.81
N LEU A 198 10.89 -0.90 7.00
CA LEU A 198 10.30 0.37 7.39
C LEU A 198 8.78 0.29 7.54
N ILE A 199 8.09 -0.45 6.66
CA ILE A 199 6.66 -0.73 6.81
C ILE A 199 6.39 -1.45 8.14
N LEU A 200 7.13 -2.52 8.45
CA LEU A 200 6.92 -3.31 9.65
C LEU A 200 7.24 -2.55 10.94
N LEU A 201 8.35 -1.80 10.95
CA LEU A 201 8.70 -0.92 12.06
C LEU A 201 7.66 0.19 12.24
N GLY A 202 7.18 0.79 11.14
CA GLY A 202 6.12 1.79 11.17
C GLY A 202 4.82 1.23 11.74
N LEU A 203 4.39 0.04 11.28
CA LEU A 203 3.20 -0.64 11.77
C LEU A 203 3.32 -0.98 13.27
N GLY A 204 4.47 -1.52 13.69
CA GLY A 204 4.75 -1.82 15.10
C GLY A 204 4.78 -0.56 15.95
N ALA A 205 5.39 0.51 15.47
CA ALA A 205 5.40 1.79 16.16
C ALA A 205 3.99 2.43 16.21
N SER A 206 3.15 2.31 15.20
CA SER A 206 1.76 2.79 15.26
C SER A 206 0.88 1.96 16.20
N PHE A 207 1.24 0.71 16.48
CA PHE A 207 0.44 -0.20 17.29
C PHE A 207 0.27 0.30 18.73
N SER A 208 -0.98 0.54 19.11
CA SER A 208 -1.37 0.94 20.46
C SER A 208 -2.49 0.03 20.94
N ILE A 209 -2.29 -0.62 22.08
CA ILE A 209 -3.39 -1.33 22.76
C ILE A 209 -4.26 -0.25 23.39
N ALA A 210 -5.43 0.00 22.81
CA ALA A 210 -6.40 0.88 23.43
C ALA A 210 -6.83 0.24 24.77
N LYS A 211 -6.62 0.95 25.89
CA LYS A 211 -7.31 0.59 27.13
C LYS A 211 -8.79 0.86 26.88
N ILE A 212 -9.56 -0.21 26.72
CA ILE A 212 -11.01 -0.13 26.82
C ILE A 212 -11.28 0.12 28.29
N ASN A 213 -11.55 1.37 28.64
CA ASN A 213 -12.12 1.69 29.95
C ASN A 213 -13.57 1.17 29.89
N LEU A 214 -13.78 -0.05 30.38
CA LEU A 214 -15.09 -0.62 30.69
C LEU A 214 -15.68 0.10 31.90
#